data_AF-A0A2E7E2X3-F1
#
_entry.id   AF-A0A2E7E2X3-F1
#
_cell.length_a   1.000
_cell.length_b   1.000
_cell.length_c   1.000
_cell.angle_alpha   90.00
_cell.angle_beta   90.00
_cell.angle_gamma   90.00
#
_symmetry.space_group_name_H-M   'P 1'
#
loop_
_entity.id
_entity.type
_entity.pdbx_description
1 polymer ?
#
loop_
_entity_poly.entity_id
_entity_poly.type
_entity_poly.pdbx_seq_one_letter_code
_entity_poly.pdbx_strand_id
1 'polypeptide(L)'
;MGYIGNQTSNSYSSLAKQTITGDGGTGYTLDHAVANAQEIEVFVNNVRQEPGVAYTVSGTTLTMTGNVASTDDFYVVFQGKALQTTVPPDDSVTTARINDGAVTTAKIADDAVNGSKLSNDITIAGDLTVSGDADTSKMAGSDVTLNTKTSHTFTNIPSVYNRLTLFFNGVSLSVNGEVRVQFGTSSGIVTTGYWNRDAYMNNQGTLQTLLDTNNDCFTLASWASNSNGFYGYYQFHHIGNTWFSRINGSMRSNNNNYFIEQFGQIDLSGPLTQIKVLASAGTFDAGTINLLYG
;
A
#
# COMPACT_ATOMS: atom_id res chain seq x y z
N MET A 1 -36.11 -16.44 -31.81
CA MET A 1 -34.76 -16.70 -32.35
C MET A 1 -33.87 -15.55 -31.91
N GLY A 2 -32.85 -15.82 -31.10
CA GLY A 2 -31.90 -14.79 -30.66
C GLY A 2 -30.90 -14.53 -31.77
N TYR A 3 -30.72 -13.27 -32.16
CA TYR A 3 -29.67 -12.88 -33.09
C TYR A 3 -28.31 -12.95 -32.39
N ILE A 4 -27.34 -13.64 -33.00
CA ILE A 4 -25.93 -13.61 -32.62
C ILE A 4 -25.20 -12.75 -33.66
N GLY A 5 -24.70 -11.59 -33.23
CA GLY A 5 -23.95 -10.64 -34.05
C GLY A 5 -24.11 -9.21 -33.55
N ASN A 6 -23.06 -8.40 -33.66
CA ASN A 6 -23.11 -6.97 -33.33
C ASN A 6 -24.11 -6.29 -34.29
N GLN A 7 -25.22 -5.76 -33.79
CA GLN A 7 -26.20 -5.07 -34.62
C GLN A 7 -25.50 -3.86 -35.25
N THR A 8 -25.47 -3.80 -36.58
CA THR A 8 -24.82 -2.69 -37.29
C THR A 8 -25.51 -1.41 -36.88
N SER A 9 -24.75 -0.45 -36.32
CA SER A 9 -25.25 0.91 -36.13
C SER A 9 -25.42 1.50 -37.53
N ASN A 10 -26.61 1.31 -38.12
CA ASN A 10 -26.97 1.88 -39.41
C ASN A 10 -27.13 3.39 -39.26
N SER A 11 -26.01 4.09 -39.06
CA SER A 11 -25.91 5.52 -39.31
C SER A 11 -25.65 5.64 -40.80
N TYR A 12 -26.70 5.75 -41.61
CA TYR A 12 -26.54 6.11 -43.02
C TYR A 12 -25.76 7.43 -43.08
N SER A 13 -24.53 7.42 -43.59
CA SER A 13 -23.81 8.65 -43.87
C SER A 13 -24.40 9.25 -45.14
N SER A 14 -25.31 10.20 -45.02
CA SER A 14 -25.74 11.00 -46.16
C SER A 14 -24.60 11.91 -46.62
N LEU A 15 -24.42 12.07 -47.94
CA LEU A 15 -23.50 13.07 -48.48
C LEU A 15 -23.92 14.46 -48.00
N ALA A 16 -22.96 15.21 -47.46
CA ALA A 16 -23.21 16.57 -47.02
C ALA A 16 -23.09 17.53 -48.22
N LYS A 17 -23.99 18.52 -48.29
CA LYS A 17 -23.87 19.65 -49.20
C LYS A 17 -23.59 20.90 -48.39
N GLN A 18 -22.61 21.69 -48.83
CA GLN A 18 -22.37 23.03 -48.32
C GLN A 18 -22.61 24.03 -49.45
N THR A 19 -23.46 25.02 -49.20
CA THR A 19 -23.58 26.19 -50.09
C THR A 19 -22.58 27.24 -49.63
N ILE A 20 -21.84 27.84 -50.55
CA ILE A 20 -20.84 28.87 -50.28
C ILE A 20 -21.23 30.11 -51.06
N THR A 21 -21.27 31.28 -50.43
CA THR A 21 -21.49 32.55 -51.14
C THR A 21 -20.17 33.03 -51.70
N GLY A 22 -20.09 33.26 -53.01
CA GLY A 22 -18.92 33.89 -53.62
C GLY A 22 -18.68 35.28 -53.05
N ASP A 23 -17.42 35.71 -53.00
CA ASP A 23 -16.99 37.01 -52.51
C ASP A 23 -16.16 37.78 -53.55
N GLY A 24 -16.09 37.25 -54.77
CA GLY A 24 -15.21 37.75 -55.82
C GLY A 24 -13.74 37.37 -55.62
N GLY A 25 -13.41 36.52 -54.64
CA GLY A 25 -12.08 35.99 -54.38
C GLY A 25 -11.90 34.54 -54.86
N THR A 26 -10.81 33.91 -54.43
CA THR A 26 -10.46 32.52 -54.77
C THR A 26 -10.42 31.58 -53.58
N GLY A 27 -10.43 32.09 -52.35
CA GLY A 27 -10.28 31.29 -51.12
C GLY A 27 -11.59 31.14 -50.37
N TYR A 28 -11.96 29.91 -50.05
CA TYR A 28 -13.19 29.55 -49.35
C TYR A 28 -12.94 28.50 -48.27
N THR A 29 -13.84 28.41 -47.29
CA THR A 29 -13.72 27.46 -46.17
C THR A 29 -14.81 26.39 -46.26
N LEU A 30 -14.42 25.13 -46.11
CA LEU A 30 -15.29 23.97 -46.06
C LEU A 30 -15.72 23.66 -44.63
N ASP A 31 -16.96 23.20 -44.43
CA ASP A 31 -17.50 22.77 -43.13
C ASP A 31 -16.88 21.45 -42.64
N HIS A 32 -16.26 20.69 -43.55
CA HIS A 32 -15.60 19.42 -43.26
C HIS A 32 -14.22 19.39 -43.90
N ALA A 33 -13.25 18.85 -43.17
CA ALA A 33 -11.92 18.60 -43.70
C ALA A 33 -11.96 17.45 -44.71
N VAL A 34 -11.23 17.60 -45.81
CA VAL A 34 -10.99 16.55 -46.80
C VAL A 34 -9.50 16.41 -47.08
N ALA A 35 -9.07 15.21 -47.45
CA ALA A 35 -7.67 14.89 -47.67
C ALA A 35 -7.14 15.49 -48.98
N ASN A 36 -8.00 15.64 -49.98
CA ASN A 36 -7.65 16.16 -51.31
C ASN A 36 -8.92 16.61 -52.08
N ALA A 37 -8.71 17.23 -53.24
CA ALA A 37 -9.78 17.75 -54.09
C ALA A 37 -10.70 16.67 -54.70
N GLN A 38 -10.28 15.40 -54.74
CA GLN A 38 -11.09 14.30 -55.30
C GLN A 38 -12.19 13.83 -54.34
N GLU A 39 -12.11 14.20 -53.06
CA GLU A 39 -13.13 13.86 -52.05
C GLU A 39 -14.32 14.83 -52.04
N ILE A 40 -14.31 15.86 -52.89
CA ILE A 40 -15.43 16.80 -53.04
C ILE A 40 -15.78 17.01 -54.51
N GLU A 41 -17.03 17.38 -54.76
CA GLU A 41 -17.47 17.92 -56.04
C GLU A 41 -17.87 19.37 -55.87
N VAL A 42 -17.23 20.24 -56.63
CA VAL A 42 -17.47 21.68 -56.59
C VAL A 42 -18.31 22.08 -57.80
N PHE A 43 -19.35 22.87 -57.58
CA PHE A 43 -20.22 23.39 -58.63
C PHE A 43 -20.30 24.91 -58.54
N VAL A 44 -20.10 25.59 -59.67
CA VAL A 44 -20.31 27.04 -59.83
C VAL A 44 -21.28 27.23 -60.98
N ASN A 45 -22.37 27.97 -60.76
CA ASN A 45 -23.47 28.14 -61.72
C ASN A 45 -23.98 26.79 -62.26
N ASN A 46 -24.09 25.82 -61.36
CA ASN A 46 -24.49 24.43 -61.63
C ASN A 46 -23.55 23.65 -62.59
N VAL A 47 -22.36 24.19 -62.88
CA VAL A 47 -21.32 23.52 -63.67
C VAL A 47 -20.29 22.89 -62.72
N ARG A 48 -20.11 21.58 -62.85
CA ARG A 48 -19.10 20.82 -62.10
C ARG A 48 -17.69 21.28 -62.50
N GLN A 49 -16.87 21.57 -61.51
CA GLN A 49 -15.49 22.00 -61.67
C GLN A 49 -14.53 20.81 -61.67
N GLU A 50 -13.41 20.92 -62.36
CA GLU A 50 -12.39 19.86 -62.44
C GLU A 50 -11.46 19.89 -61.20
N PRO A 51 -11.42 18.82 -60.39
CA PRO A 51 -10.53 18.75 -59.23
C PRO A 51 -9.05 18.84 -59.64
N GLY A 52 -8.26 19.65 -58.94
CA GLY A 52 -6.83 19.84 -59.19
C GLY A 52 -6.49 20.80 -60.34
N VAL A 53 -7.48 21.16 -61.17
CA VAL A 53 -7.32 22.15 -62.25
C VAL A 53 -8.09 23.43 -61.93
N ALA A 54 -9.40 23.31 -61.68
CA ALA A 54 -10.27 24.44 -61.37
C ALA A 54 -10.26 24.79 -59.87
N TYR A 55 -9.87 23.86 -59.00
CA TYR A 55 -9.72 24.08 -57.57
C TYR A 55 -8.74 23.10 -56.91
N THR A 56 -8.20 23.49 -55.76
CA THR A 56 -7.39 22.66 -54.86
C THR A 56 -7.96 22.69 -53.45
N VAL A 57 -7.66 21.66 -52.64
CA VAL A 57 -8.15 21.57 -51.26
C VAL A 57 -7.05 21.07 -50.34
N SER A 58 -6.98 21.63 -49.14
CA SER A 58 -6.14 21.15 -48.05
C SER A 58 -6.88 21.31 -46.72
N GLY A 59 -7.26 20.21 -46.08
CA GLY A 59 -8.07 20.25 -44.87
C GLY A 59 -9.43 20.92 -45.15
N THR A 60 -9.70 22.04 -44.50
CA THR A 60 -10.93 22.84 -44.70
C THR A 60 -10.75 23.99 -45.70
N THR A 61 -9.57 24.20 -46.28
CA THR A 61 -9.34 25.31 -47.22
C THR A 61 -9.59 24.86 -48.65
N LEU A 62 -10.57 25.48 -49.31
CA LEU A 62 -10.84 25.35 -50.74
C LEU A 62 -10.27 26.56 -51.47
N THR A 63 -9.44 26.34 -52.49
CA THR A 63 -8.88 27.39 -53.33
C THR A 63 -9.30 27.17 -54.78
N MET A 64 -10.12 28.07 -55.31
CA MET A 64 -10.50 28.12 -56.73
C MET A 64 -9.38 28.75 -57.56
N THR A 65 -9.25 28.37 -58.83
CA THR A 65 -8.28 28.98 -59.76
C THR A 65 -8.79 30.31 -60.33
N GLY A 66 -10.12 30.54 -60.34
CA GLY A 66 -10.76 31.77 -60.78
C GLY A 66 -11.69 32.36 -59.72
N ASN A 67 -11.95 33.67 -59.82
CA ASN A 67 -12.82 34.39 -58.90
C ASN A 67 -14.27 33.91 -59.02
N VAL A 68 -14.96 33.69 -57.90
CA VAL A 68 -16.39 33.32 -57.88
C VAL A 68 -17.20 34.53 -57.40
N ALA A 69 -18.13 35.03 -58.22
CA ALA A 69 -18.91 36.22 -57.88
C ALA A 69 -19.97 35.90 -56.81
N SER A 70 -20.38 36.91 -56.04
CA SER A 70 -21.42 36.75 -55.02
C SER A 70 -22.82 36.43 -55.56
N THR A 71 -23.00 36.61 -56.86
CA THR A 71 -24.23 36.26 -57.59
C THR A 71 -24.22 34.84 -58.13
N ASP A 72 -23.08 34.13 -58.08
CA ASP A 72 -22.96 32.78 -58.64
C ASP A 72 -23.55 31.72 -57.69
N ASP A 73 -24.19 30.71 -58.28
CA ASP A 73 -24.64 29.53 -57.54
C ASP A 73 -23.44 28.63 -57.22
N PHE A 74 -22.92 28.71 -56.00
CA PHE A 74 -21.71 28.00 -55.59
C PHE A 74 -21.98 27.02 -54.44
N TYR A 75 -21.69 25.74 -54.68
CA TYR A 75 -21.86 24.70 -53.67
C TYR A 75 -20.89 23.53 -53.84
N VAL A 76 -20.69 22.81 -52.75
CA VAL A 76 -19.81 21.65 -52.64
C VAL A 76 -20.61 20.45 -52.15
N VAL A 77 -20.40 19.30 -52.78
CA VAL A 77 -20.90 17.99 -52.32
C VAL A 77 -19.72 17.18 -51.82
N PHE A 78 -19.74 16.80 -50.55
CA PHE A 78 -18.69 16.00 -49.93
C PHE A 78 -18.88 14.53 -50.27
N GLN A 79 -17.97 13.98 -51.07
CA GLN A 79 -17.91 12.57 -51.45
C GLN A 79 -17.08 11.73 -50.46
N GLY A 80 -16.15 12.37 -49.76
CA GLY A 80 -15.40 11.83 -48.63
C GLY A 80 -15.29 12.88 -47.52
N LYS A 81 -15.01 12.43 -46.30
CA LYS A 81 -14.58 13.27 -45.17
C LYS A 81 -13.28 12.70 -44.63
N ALA A 82 -12.32 13.55 -44.31
CA ALA A 82 -11.14 13.13 -43.59
C ALA A 82 -11.52 12.81 -42.12
N LEU A 83 -11.87 11.55 -41.84
CA LEU A 83 -12.07 11.07 -40.47
C LEU A 83 -10.71 10.77 -39.83
N GLN A 84 -10.04 11.81 -39.34
CA GLN A 84 -8.87 11.62 -38.48
C GLN A 84 -9.35 11.32 -37.06
N THR A 85 -9.46 10.05 -36.70
CA THR A 85 -9.76 9.63 -35.31
C THR A 85 -8.54 8.93 -34.72
N THR A 86 -7.56 9.72 -34.28
CA THR A 86 -6.43 9.19 -33.51
C THR A 86 -6.75 9.04 -32.02
N VAL A 87 -7.78 9.75 -31.54
CA VAL A 87 -8.22 9.74 -30.14
C VAL A 87 -9.75 9.68 -30.11
N PRO A 88 -10.35 8.74 -29.36
CA PRO A 88 -11.79 8.77 -29.10
C PRO A 88 -12.19 10.08 -28.42
N PRO A 89 -13.32 10.72 -28.78
CA PRO A 89 -13.84 11.84 -28.03
C PRO A 89 -14.06 11.51 -26.55
N ASP A 90 -14.07 12.53 -25.69
CA ASP A 90 -14.40 12.38 -24.28
C ASP A 90 -15.72 11.61 -24.09
N ASP A 91 -15.75 10.73 -23.10
CA ASP A 91 -16.91 9.89 -22.74
C ASP A 91 -17.46 8.97 -23.85
N SER A 92 -16.76 8.83 -24.98
CA SER A 92 -17.21 7.98 -26.11
C SER A 92 -16.89 6.49 -25.93
N VAL A 93 -15.99 6.15 -25.00
CA VAL A 93 -15.61 4.76 -24.69
C VAL A 93 -16.54 4.21 -23.62
N THR A 94 -17.61 3.54 -24.05
CA THR A 94 -18.53 2.83 -23.15
C THR A 94 -18.00 1.42 -22.83
N THR A 95 -18.59 0.75 -21.82
CA THR A 95 -18.24 -0.63 -21.49
C THR A 95 -18.33 -1.58 -22.68
N ALA A 96 -19.33 -1.40 -23.56
CA ALA A 96 -19.49 -2.24 -24.76
C ALA A 96 -18.35 -2.05 -25.79
N ARG A 97 -17.52 -1.00 -25.64
CA ARG A 97 -16.31 -0.79 -26.45
C ARG A 97 -15.08 -1.51 -25.87
N ILE A 98 -15.16 -2.05 -24.66
CA ILE A 98 -14.12 -2.84 -24.00
C ILE A 98 -14.65 -4.27 -23.85
N ASN A 99 -14.19 -5.18 -24.72
CA ASN A 99 -14.58 -6.59 -24.61
C ASN A 99 -14.19 -7.17 -23.24
N ASP A 100 -14.94 -8.18 -22.80
CA ASP A 100 -14.58 -8.89 -21.58
C ASP A 100 -13.17 -9.50 -21.70
N GLY A 101 -12.38 -9.39 -20.64
CA GLY A 101 -10.96 -9.77 -20.62
C GLY A 101 -10.03 -8.94 -21.52
N ALA A 102 -10.49 -7.86 -22.15
CA ALA A 102 -9.65 -7.04 -23.03
C ALA A 102 -8.53 -6.31 -22.28
N VAL A 103 -8.73 -5.98 -21.00
CA VAL A 103 -7.71 -5.34 -20.14
C VAL A 103 -6.96 -6.43 -19.38
N THR A 104 -5.84 -6.85 -19.94
CA THR A 104 -4.95 -7.88 -19.36
C THR A 104 -3.86 -7.25 -18.50
N THR A 105 -3.23 -8.01 -17.62
CA THR A 105 -2.09 -7.54 -16.80
C THR A 105 -0.99 -6.87 -17.64
N ALA A 106 -0.61 -7.44 -18.78
CA ALA A 106 0.43 -6.85 -19.65
C ALA A 106 0.07 -5.46 -20.23
N LYS A 107 -1.21 -5.05 -20.17
CA LYS A 107 -1.68 -3.73 -20.60
C LYS A 107 -1.74 -2.72 -19.45
N ILE A 108 -1.59 -3.20 -18.21
CA ILE A 108 -1.52 -2.38 -17.01
C ILE A 108 -0.04 -2.34 -16.64
N ALA A 109 0.60 -1.19 -16.86
CA ALA A 109 1.98 -1.02 -16.43
C ALA A 109 2.10 -1.20 -14.90
N ASP A 110 3.28 -1.62 -14.45
CA ASP A 110 3.58 -1.70 -13.03
C ASP A 110 3.29 -0.35 -12.35
N ASP A 111 2.70 -0.41 -11.16
CA ASP A 111 2.25 0.75 -10.37
C ASP A 111 1.21 1.67 -11.04
N ALA A 112 0.65 1.29 -12.20
CA ALA A 112 -0.37 2.10 -12.86
C ALA A 112 -1.67 2.21 -12.06
N VAL A 113 -1.99 1.22 -11.22
CA VAL A 113 -3.12 1.25 -10.29
C VAL A 113 -2.56 1.31 -8.86
N ASN A 114 -2.60 2.50 -8.25
CA ASN A 114 -2.08 2.73 -6.91
C ASN A 114 -3.21 2.94 -5.90
N GLY A 115 -2.86 3.01 -4.60
CA GLY A 115 -3.85 3.18 -3.52
C GLY A 115 -4.79 4.38 -3.69
N SER A 116 -4.35 5.48 -4.31
CA SER A 116 -5.23 6.64 -4.55
C SER A 116 -6.29 6.44 -5.65
N LYS A 117 -6.11 5.44 -6.51
CA LYS A 117 -7.07 5.06 -7.56
C LYS A 117 -8.05 3.98 -7.09
N LEU A 118 -7.81 3.45 -5.90
CA LEU A 118 -8.56 2.37 -5.29
C LEU A 118 -9.52 2.93 -4.25
N SER A 119 -10.71 2.35 -4.17
CA SER A 119 -11.63 2.64 -3.07
C SER A 119 -11.11 2.01 -1.77
N ASN A 120 -11.51 2.56 -0.63
CA ASN A 120 -11.20 1.95 0.67
C ASN A 120 -11.98 0.64 0.90
N ASP A 121 -13.09 0.45 0.19
CA ASP A 121 -14.03 -0.68 0.36
C ASP A 121 -13.98 -1.64 -0.84
N ILE A 122 -12.78 -2.09 -1.22
CA ILE A 122 -12.63 -3.02 -2.34
C ILE A 122 -13.07 -4.43 -1.92
N THR A 123 -13.98 -5.00 -2.72
CA THR A 123 -14.31 -6.43 -2.65
C THR A 123 -13.54 -7.18 -3.72
N ILE A 124 -12.67 -8.11 -3.33
CA ILE A 124 -11.94 -8.98 -4.25
C ILE A 124 -12.61 -10.36 -4.24
N ALA A 125 -13.15 -10.77 -5.38
CA ALA A 125 -13.72 -12.09 -5.55
C ALA A 125 -12.59 -13.10 -5.79
N GLY A 126 -11.98 -13.61 -4.70
CA GLY A 126 -10.91 -14.61 -4.76
C GLY A 126 -9.75 -14.31 -3.81
N ASP A 127 -8.63 -15.00 -4.03
CA ASP A 127 -7.42 -14.82 -3.22
C ASP A 127 -6.63 -13.59 -3.66
N LEU A 128 -6.36 -12.67 -2.72
CA LEU A 128 -5.40 -11.60 -2.91
C LEU A 128 -4.00 -12.11 -2.53
N THR A 129 -3.12 -12.27 -3.51
CA THR A 129 -1.69 -12.52 -3.24
C THR A 129 -0.96 -11.19 -3.17
N VAL A 130 -0.56 -10.78 -1.97
CA VAL A 130 0.35 -9.64 -1.77
C VAL A 130 1.77 -10.17 -1.72
N SER A 131 2.57 -9.95 -2.77
CA SER A 131 3.99 -10.26 -2.77
C SER A 131 4.77 -9.09 -2.15
N GLY A 132 5.15 -9.22 -0.89
CA GLY A 132 5.83 -8.19 -0.10
C GLY A 132 5.44 -8.30 1.37
N ASP A 133 5.97 -7.40 2.20
CA ASP A 133 5.42 -7.21 3.54
C ASP A 133 4.06 -6.52 3.34
N ALA A 134 3.00 -7.32 3.11
CA ALA A 134 1.68 -6.87 3.54
C ALA A 134 1.90 -6.35 4.94
N ASP A 135 1.49 -5.12 5.26
CA ASP A 135 1.65 -4.54 6.59
C ASP A 135 0.89 -5.44 7.58
N THR A 136 1.56 -6.52 7.93
CA THR A 136 1.24 -7.53 8.89
C THR A 136 1.68 -6.90 10.18
N SER A 137 1.19 -5.70 10.47
CA SER A 137 1.34 -4.99 11.72
C SER A 137 0.92 -5.83 12.94
N LYS A 138 0.50 -7.08 12.75
CA LYS A 138 0.51 -8.19 13.71
C LYS A 138 1.70 -9.17 13.54
N MET A 139 2.91 -8.71 13.23
CA MET A 139 4.06 -9.59 13.13
C MET A 139 4.37 -10.07 14.54
N ALA A 140 3.83 -11.26 14.80
CA ALA A 140 4.42 -12.23 15.67
C ALA A 140 5.91 -12.24 15.41
N GLY A 141 6.71 -11.81 16.40
CA GLY A 141 8.13 -12.12 16.36
C GLY A 141 8.27 -13.61 16.05
N SER A 142 9.14 -13.98 15.13
CA SER A 142 9.54 -15.38 15.11
C SER A 142 10.27 -15.68 16.41
N ASP A 143 10.20 -16.92 16.89
CA ASP A 143 10.93 -17.31 18.09
C ASP A 143 12.43 -17.01 17.93
N VAL A 144 12.98 -16.22 18.84
CA VAL A 144 14.39 -15.88 18.87
C VAL A 144 15.08 -16.81 19.86
N THR A 145 15.97 -17.66 19.35
CA THR A 145 16.85 -18.47 20.19
C THR A 145 17.92 -17.59 20.85
N LEU A 146 18.08 -17.73 22.17
CA LEU A 146 18.99 -16.90 22.97
C LEU A 146 20.38 -17.49 23.21
N ASN A 147 20.57 -18.80 23.02
CA ASN A 147 21.80 -19.53 23.38
C ASN A 147 23.08 -18.76 23.02
N THR A 148 24.00 -18.65 23.98
CA THR A 148 25.28 -17.92 23.99
C THR A 148 25.21 -16.39 23.94
N LYS A 149 24.03 -15.77 23.83
CA LYS A 149 23.91 -14.31 23.81
C LYS A 149 24.01 -13.73 25.22
N THR A 150 24.50 -12.49 25.34
CA THR A 150 24.37 -11.69 26.56
C THR A 150 23.09 -10.85 26.56
N SER A 151 22.57 -10.54 25.37
CA SER A 151 21.31 -9.81 25.19
C SER A 151 20.72 -10.01 23.79
N HIS A 152 19.45 -9.66 23.65
CA HIS A 152 18.76 -9.49 22.38
C HIS A 152 17.86 -8.26 22.44
N THR A 153 17.85 -7.45 21.39
CA THR A 153 17.01 -6.25 21.30
C THR A 153 16.04 -6.38 20.15
N PHE A 154 14.75 -6.33 20.46
CA PHE A 154 13.70 -6.05 19.49
C PHE A 154 13.72 -4.55 19.18
N THR A 155 13.75 -4.19 17.91
CA THR A 155 13.78 -2.79 17.43
C THR A 155 12.55 -2.50 16.58
N ASN A 156 12.38 -1.23 16.18
CA ASN A 156 11.29 -0.79 15.31
C ASN A 156 9.90 -1.15 15.84
N ILE A 157 9.73 -1.12 17.16
CA ILE A 157 8.45 -1.38 17.81
C ILE A 157 7.48 -0.24 17.45
N PRO A 158 6.30 -0.54 16.85
CA PRO A 158 5.34 0.50 16.48
C PRO A 158 4.71 1.17 17.70
N SER A 159 4.65 2.50 17.69
CA SER A 159 4.05 3.30 18.78
C SER A 159 2.53 3.26 18.84
N VAL A 160 1.89 2.67 17.83
CA VAL A 160 0.42 2.57 17.71
C VAL A 160 -0.20 1.55 18.68
N TYR A 161 0.61 0.63 19.21
CA TYR A 161 0.13 -0.43 20.08
C TYR A 161 0.15 -0.03 21.55
N ASN A 162 -0.96 -0.31 22.22
CA ASN A 162 -1.12 -0.03 23.66
C ASN A 162 -0.75 -1.23 24.54
N ARG A 163 -0.52 -2.39 23.93
CA ARG A 163 -0.09 -3.60 24.64
C ARG A 163 1.03 -4.32 23.88
N LEU A 164 2.03 -4.74 24.65
CA LEU A 164 3.09 -5.63 24.20
C LEU A 164 3.14 -6.86 25.09
N THR A 165 3.45 -8.02 24.52
CA THR A 165 3.64 -9.27 25.25
C THR A 165 4.95 -9.92 24.85
N LEU A 166 5.89 -10.02 25.79
CA LEU A 166 7.19 -10.65 25.61
C LEU A 166 7.16 -12.03 26.25
N PHE A 167 7.26 -13.08 25.44
CA PHE A 167 7.25 -14.47 25.86
C PHE A 167 8.66 -14.99 26.13
N PHE A 168 8.74 -15.93 27.05
CA PHE A 168 9.94 -16.66 27.41
C PHE A 168 9.61 -18.15 27.50
N ASN A 169 10.41 -18.97 26.84
CA ASN A 169 10.27 -20.41 26.84
C ASN A 169 11.60 -21.06 27.20
N GLY A 170 11.73 -21.53 28.43
CA GLY A 170 12.90 -22.23 28.94
C GLY A 170 14.16 -21.39 28.96
N VAL A 171 14.04 -20.08 29.23
CA VAL A 171 15.19 -19.17 29.24
C VAL A 171 16.01 -19.40 30.50
N SER A 172 17.29 -19.73 30.32
CA SER A 172 18.26 -19.97 31.40
C SER A 172 19.58 -19.26 31.12
N LEU A 173 20.41 -19.14 32.16
CA LEU A 173 21.70 -18.48 32.12
C LEU A 173 22.83 -19.46 32.46
N SER A 174 23.98 -19.31 31.82
CA SER A 174 25.19 -20.12 32.07
C SER A 174 25.72 -20.07 33.50
N VAL A 175 25.36 -19.03 34.26
CA VAL A 175 25.71 -18.82 35.66
C VAL A 175 24.51 -18.27 36.42
N ASN A 176 24.57 -18.26 37.75
CA ASN A 176 23.53 -17.62 38.55
C ASN A 176 23.44 -16.13 38.21
N GLY A 177 22.27 -15.70 37.75
CA GLY A 177 21.96 -14.32 37.43
C GLY A 177 20.46 -14.13 37.24
N GLU A 178 20.09 -13.00 36.67
CA GLU A 178 18.70 -12.60 36.42
C GLU A 178 18.53 -12.37 34.94
N VAL A 179 17.36 -12.73 34.43
CA VAL A 179 16.92 -12.26 33.12
C VAL A 179 16.27 -10.90 33.34
N ARG A 180 16.71 -9.92 32.55
CA ARG A 180 16.30 -8.52 32.69
C ARG A 180 15.66 -8.03 31.40
N VAL A 181 14.80 -7.03 31.52
CA VAL A 181 14.15 -6.37 30.39
C VAL A 181 14.32 -4.86 30.52
N GLN A 182 14.79 -4.22 29.46
CA GLN A 182 14.94 -2.78 29.34
C GLN A 182 14.17 -2.27 28.13
N PHE A 183 13.60 -1.09 28.28
CA PHE A 183 12.95 -0.33 27.23
C PHE A 183 13.94 0.64 26.59
N GLY A 184 13.69 1.01 25.35
CA GLY A 184 14.45 2.02 24.64
C GLY A 184 13.55 2.91 23.79
N THR A 185 13.98 4.14 23.63
CA THR A 185 13.36 5.13 22.73
C THR A 185 14.25 5.32 21.50
N SER A 186 13.91 6.27 20.63
CA SER A 186 14.79 6.67 19.52
C SER A 186 16.18 7.12 19.99
N SER A 187 16.34 7.52 21.25
CA SER A 187 17.61 7.91 21.86
C SER A 187 18.44 6.72 22.38
N GLY A 188 17.92 5.49 22.31
CA GLY A 188 18.57 4.27 22.76
C GLY A 188 17.94 3.64 24.00
N ILE A 189 18.62 2.65 24.57
CA ILE A 189 18.16 1.88 25.73
C ILE A 189 18.17 2.75 26.98
N VAL A 190 17.05 2.77 27.69
CA VAL A 190 16.89 3.44 28.98
C VAL A 190 17.38 2.52 30.08
N THR A 191 18.29 3.04 30.92
CA THR A 191 18.98 2.27 31.98
C THR A 191 18.74 2.85 33.38
N THR A 192 17.78 3.75 33.54
CA THR A 192 17.40 4.37 34.82
C THR A 192 15.90 4.70 34.82
N GLY A 193 15.29 4.83 35.99
CA GLY A 193 13.89 5.26 36.14
C GLY A 193 12.90 4.11 36.19
N TYR A 194 13.37 2.86 36.28
CA TYR A 194 12.52 1.70 36.48
C TYR A 194 12.12 1.62 37.95
N TRP A 195 10.85 1.31 38.18
CA TRP A 195 10.36 0.92 39.47
C TRP A 195 9.76 -0.47 39.34
N ASN A 196 10.10 -1.40 40.22
CA ASN A 196 9.49 -2.72 40.23
C ASN A 196 9.33 -3.30 41.64
N ARG A 197 8.42 -4.27 41.74
CA ARG A 197 8.17 -5.07 42.93
C ARG A 197 7.94 -6.51 42.54
N ASP A 198 8.61 -7.39 43.26
CA ASP A 198 8.81 -8.76 42.86
C ASP A 198 8.35 -9.70 43.98
N ALA A 199 7.66 -10.77 43.61
CA ALA A 199 7.33 -11.84 44.53
C ALA A 199 7.39 -13.20 43.83
N TYR A 200 7.86 -14.19 44.55
CA TYR A 200 7.73 -15.57 44.13
C TYR A 200 7.22 -16.48 45.24
N MET A 201 6.60 -17.58 44.84
CA MET A 201 6.13 -18.62 45.73
C MET A 201 6.70 -19.95 45.29
N ASN A 202 7.28 -20.71 46.20
CA ASN A 202 7.65 -22.09 45.92
C ASN A 202 6.43 -23.03 46.04
N ASN A 203 6.58 -24.25 45.54
CA ASN A 203 5.63 -25.35 45.69
C ASN A 203 5.33 -25.76 47.15
N GLN A 204 6.07 -25.24 48.13
CA GLN A 204 5.84 -25.46 49.57
C GLN A 204 4.96 -24.37 50.21
N GLY A 205 4.51 -23.37 49.43
CA GLY A 205 3.62 -22.31 49.90
C GLY A 205 4.32 -21.13 50.58
N THR A 206 5.65 -21.06 50.56
CA THR A 206 6.40 -19.92 51.09
C THR A 206 6.37 -18.78 50.08
N LEU A 207 5.69 -17.69 50.44
CA LEU A 207 5.76 -16.41 49.71
C LEU A 207 7.02 -15.66 50.12
N GLN A 208 7.84 -15.32 49.13
CA GLN A 208 8.99 -14.45 49.31
C GLN A 208 8.76 -13.17 48.52
N THR A 209 8.72 -12.03 49.22
CA THR A 209 8.69 -10.70 48.60
C THR A 209 10.12 -10.19 48.52
N LEU A 210 10.56 -9.82 47.32
CA LEU A 210 11.82 -9.13 47.12
C LEU A 210 11.50 -7.66 46.84
N LEU A 211 12.03 -6.78 47.69
CA LEU A 211 12.17 -5.38 47.34
C LEU A 211 13.34 -5.31 46.39
N ASP A 212 13.03 -5.35 45.10
CA ASP A 212 14.07 -5.12 44.12
C ASP A 212 14.29 -3.62 43.98
N THR A 213 15.48 -3.16 44.31
CA THR A 213 15.88 -1.74 44.24
C THR A 213 16.47 -1.37 42.89
N ASN A 214 16.41 -2.29 41.92
CA ASN A 214 16.95 -2.10 40.58
C ASN A 214 16.19 -0.98 39.87
N ASN A 215 16.88 0.15 39.69
CA ASN A 215 16.34 1.31 38.99
C ASN A 215 16.64 1.26 37.47
N ASP A 216 17.26 0.19 36.97
CA ASP A 216 17.84 0.12 35.64
C ASP A 216 17.13 -0.83 34.66
N CYS A 217 16.20 -1.66 35.14
CA CYS A 217 15.46 -2.62 34.32
C CYS A 217 14.21 -3.17 35.03
N PHE A 218 13.35 -3.84 34.27
CA PHE A 218 12.42 -4.82 34.83
C PHE A 218 13.15 -6.15 35.02
N THR A 219 13.17 -6.67 36.24
CA THR A 219 13.79 -7.96 36.57
C THR A 219 12.77 -9.07 36.65
N LEU A 220 13.16 -10.26 36.20
CA LEU A 220 12.44 -11.47 36.55
C LEU A 220 12.81 -11.85 37.99
N ALA A 221 11.82 -12.07 38.85
CA ALA A 221 11.93 -12.17 40.31
C ALA A 221 12.79 -13.34 40.86
N SER A 222 13.72 -13.89 40.10
CA SER A 222 14.38 -15.15 40.42
C SER A 222 15.72 -15.38 39.71
N TRP A 223 16.55 -16.21 40.33
CA TRP A 223 17.87 -16.62 39.82
C TRP A 223 17.75 -17.65 38.69
N ALA A 224 18.02 -17.20 37.47
CA ALA A 224 18.23 -18.08 36.34
C ALA A 224 19.66 -18.63 36.40
N SER A 225 19.80 -19.92 36.11
CA SER A 225 21.07 -20.63 36.02
C SER A 225 20.89 -21.81 35.06
N ASN A 226 21.96 -22.53 34.75
CA ASN A 226 21.93 -23.67 33.84
C ASN A 226 20.98 -24.82 34.31
N SER A 227 20.54 -24.76 35.57
CA SER A 227 19.64 -25.71 36.20
C SER A 227 18.20 -25.17 36.35
N ASN A 228 17.95 -23.92 35.98
CA ASN A 228 16.69 -23.21 36.18
C ASN A 228 16.23 -22.51 34.89
N GLY A 229 15.13 -23.00 34.30
CA GLY A 229 14.51 -22.40 33.13
C GLY A 229 13.30 -21.54 33.48
N PHE A 230 13.24 -20.31 32.94
CA PHE A 230 12.09 -19.43 33.04
C PHE A 230 11.09 -19.65 31.90
N TYR A 231 9.81 -19.71 32.26
CA TYR A 231 8.69 -19.88 31.33
C TYR A 231 7.57 -18.90 31.69
N GLY A 232 7.06 -18.19 30.70
CA GLY A 232 5.95 -17.25 30.92
C GLY A 232 6.02 -16.06 29.98
N TYR A 233 5.39 -14.97 30.39
CA TYR A 233 5.43 -13.73 29.61
C TYR A 233 5.38 -12.49 30.49
N TYR A 234 5.95 -11.42 29.96
CA TYR A 234 5.67 -10.06 30.37
C TYR A 234 4.54 -9.49 29.53
N GLN A 235 3.59 -8.83 30.18
CA GLN A 235 2.66 -7.91 29.52
C GLN A 235 3.04 -6.49 29.89
N PHE A 236 3.08 -5.64 28.87
CA PHE A 236 3.35 -4.22 29.00
C PHE A 236 2.16 -3.43 28.47
N HIS A 237 1.72 -2.43 29.23
CA HIS A 237 0.63 -1.53 28.88
C HIS A 237 1.07 -0.09 29.09
N HIS A 238 0.50 0.87 28.36
CA HIS A 238 0.84 2.27 28.56
C HIS A 238 -0.35 3.24 28.49
N ILE A 239 -0.13 4.40 29.10
CA ILE A 239 -0.91 5.62 28.89
C ILE A 239 0.11 6.74 28.63
N GLY A 240 0.15 7.24 27.39
CA GLY A 240 1.18 8.18 26.97
C GLY A 240 2.56 7.51 26.94
N ASN A 241 3.55 8.06 27.64
CA ASN A 241 4.88 7.45 27.73
C ASN A 241 5.11 6.69 29.05
N THR A 242 4.09 6.59 29.91
CA THR A 242 4.15 5.81 31.14
C THR A 242 3.76 4.37 30.85
N TRP A 243 4.70 3.46 31.07
CA TRP A 243 4.53 2.04 30.86
C TRP A 243 4.42 1.29 32.18
N PHE A 244 3.59 0.26 32.18
CA PHE A 244 3.37 -0.66 33.28
C PHE A 244 3.71 -2.07 32.83
N SER A 245 4.47 -2.81 33.65
CA SER A 245 4.78 -4.22 33.43
C SER A 245 4.02 -5.12 34.38
N ARG A 246 3.67 -6.30 33.89
CA ARG A 246 3.28 -7.43 34.71
C ARG A 246 3.86 -8.74 34.18
N ILE A 247 4.37 -9.58 35.07
CA ILE A 247 4.75 -10.96 34.72
C ILE A 247 3.65 -11.92 35.11
N ASN A 248 3.37 -12.87 34.22
CA ASN A 248 2.81 -14.15 34.60
C ASN A 248 3.79 -15.26 34.19
N GLY A 249 4.44 -15.88 35.17
CA GLY A 249 5.54 -16.78 34.87
C GLY A 249 5.81 -17.80 35.95
N SER A 250 6.64 -18.77 35.57
CA SER A 250 7.13 -19.81 36.45
C SER A 250 8.60 -20.07 36.19
N MET A 251 9.29 -20.49 37.23
CA MET A 251 10.61 -21.08 37.12
C MET A 251 10.54 -22.56 37.41
N ARG A 252 11.13 -23.34 36.50
CA ARG A 252 11.36 -24.77 36.71
C ARG A 252 12.81 -24.97 37.09
N SER A 253 13.03 -25.36 38.35
CA SER A 253 14.30 -25.86 38.85
C SER A 253 14.23 -27.37 38.97
N ASN A 254 15.36 -28.07 38.90
CA ASN A 254 15.47 -29.55 38.93
C ASN A 254 14.61 -30.24 40.01
N ASN A 255 14.31 -29.58 41.13
CA ASN A 255 13.49 -30.13 42.22
C ASN A 255 12.34 -29.24 42.70
N ASN A 256 12.18 -28.01 42.17
CA ASN A 256 11.17 -27.05 42.64
C ASN A 256 10.56 -26.26 41.49
N ASN A 257 9.27 -25.97 41.60
CA ASN A 257 8.59 -25.02 40.74
C ASN A 257 8.27 -23.76 41.54
N TYR A 258 8.54 -22.61 40.93
CA TYR A 258 8.26 -21.31 41.51
C TYR A 258 7.23 -20.59 40.65
N PHE A 259 6.20 -20.04 41.29
CA PHE A 259 5.32 -19.06 40.68
C PHE A 259 5.95 -17.69 40.84
N ILE A 260 5.91 -16.87 39.80
CA ILE A 260 6.55 -15.56 39.76
C ILE A 260 5.50 -14.53 39.32
N GLU A 261 5.34 -13.50 40.15
CA GLU A 261 4.58 -12.30 39.80
C GLU A 261 5.46 -11.07 40.05
N GLN A 262 5.39 -10.13 39.12
CA GLN A 262 6.13 -8.88 39.17
C GLN A 262 5.23 -7.76 38.66
N PHE A 263 5.38 -6.58 39.25
CA PHE A 263 4.80 -5.35 38.76
C PHE A 263 5.90 -4.32 38.61
N GLY A 264 5.83 -3.52 37.57
CA GLY A 264 6.76 -2.43 37.38
C GLY A 264 6.16 -1.26 36.62
N GLN A 265 6.87 -0.14 36.68
CA GLN A 265 6.55 1.10 35.99
C GLN A 265 7.83 1.74 35.44
N ILE A 266 7.70 2.44 34.31
CA ILE A 266 8.69 3.40 33.83
C ILE A 266 8.02 4.55 33.07
N ASP A 267 8.52 5.76 33.27
CA ASP A 267 8.18 6.93 32.45
C ASP A 267 9.27 7.15 31.39
N LEU A 268 8.91 6.99 30.10
CA LEU A 268 9.84 7.20 28.99
C LEU A 268 9.87 8.67 28.54
N SER A 269 11.02 9.11 28.06
CA SER A 269 11.18 10.46 27.47
C SER A 269 10.52 10.62 26.10
N GLY A 270 10.07 9.51 25.49
CA GLY A 270 9.44 9.46 24.18
C GLY A 270 8.82 8.08 23.90
N PRO A 271 8.29 7.85 22.69
CA PRO A 271 7.72 6.57 22.32
C PRO A 271 8.71 5.42 22.49
N LEU A 272 8.21 4.28 22.98
CA LEU A 272 8.96 3.03 23.02
C LEU A 272 9.24 2.55 21.59
N THR A 273 10.51 2.32 21.26
CA THR A 273 10.93 1.80 19.95
C THR A 273 11.75 0.52 20.06
N GLN A 274 12.21 0.19 21.28
CA GLN A 274 13.08 -0.95 21.53
C GLN A 274 12.72 -1.66 22.84
N ILE A 275 12.82 -3.00 22.84
CA ILE A 275 12.82 -3.82 24.05
C ILE A 275 14.05 -4.71 24.01
N LYS A 276 14.91 -4.59 25.03
CA LYS A 276 16.11 -5.39 25.21
C LYS A 276 15.90 -6.40 26.33
N VAL A 277 16.13 -7.67 26.02
CA VAL A 277 16.25 -8.75 26.99
C VAL A 277 17.74 -9.00 27.22
N LEU A 278 18.19 -9.02 28.48
CA LEU A 278 19.60 -9.18 28.82
C LEU A 278 19.82 -10.08 30.03
N ALA A 279 20.95 -10.78 30.04
CA ALA A 279 21.43 -11.52 31.19
C ALA A 279 22.16 -10.56 32.14
N SER A 280 21.89 -10.64 33.44
CA SER A 280 22.62 -9.83 34.44
C SER A 280 24.05 -10.30 34.68
N ALA A 281 24.31 -11.59 34.42
CA ALA A 281 25.62 -12.21 34.52
C ALA A 281 25.75 -13.34 33.48
N GLY A 282 26.97 -13.57 33.00
CA GLY A 282 27.26 -14.59 31.99
C GLY A 282 26.50 -14.38 30.68
N THR A 283 26.07 -15.48 30.07
CA THR A 283 25.27 -15.55 28.85
C THR A 283 24.01 -16.37 29.05
N PHE A 284 22.99 -16.18 28.21
CA PHE A 284 21.94 -17.16 28.01
C PHE A 284 22.55 -18.47 27.49
N ASP A 285 22.10 -19.61 28.02
CA ASP A 285 22.58 -20.93 27.59
C ASP A 285 21.45 -21.83 27.03
N ALA A 286 20.18 -21.44 27.24
CA ALA A 286 19.03 -22.06 26.61
C ALA A 286 17.86 -21.08 26.45
N GLY A 287 16.83 -21.56 25.74
CA GLY A 287 15.52 -20.94 25.63
C GLY A 287 15.31 -20.03 24.43
N THR A 288 14.04 -19.73 24.21
CA THR A 288 13.56 -18.82 23.17
C THR A 288 12.75 -17.67 23.77
N ILE A 289 12.76 -16.53 23.08
CA ILE A 289 11.90 -15.38 23.38
C ILE A 289 11.14 -14.92 22.15
N ASN A 290 10.01 -14.27 22.35
CA ASN A 290 9.17 -13.77 21.28
C ASN A 290 8.46 -12.49 21.72
N LEU A 291 8.33 -11.49 20.84
CA LEU A 291 7.59 -10.27 21.11
C LEU A 291 6.34 -10.21 20.23
N LEU A 292 5.19 -10.06 20.88
CA LEU A 292 3.92 -9.72 20.25
C LEU A 292 3.51 -8.29 20.64
N TYR A 293 2.86 -7.58 19.73
CA TYR A 293 2.23 -6.28 19.99
C TYR A 293 0.82 -6.26 19.41
N GLY A 294 -0.10 -5.57 20.10
CA GLY A 294 -1.53 -5.50 19.75
C GLY A 294 -2.38 -5.01 20.89
#